data_AF-A0A959VVC3-F1
#
_entry.id   AF-A0A959VVC3-F1
#
_cell.length_a   1.000
_cell.length_b   1.000
_cell.length_c   1.000
_cell.angle_alpha   90.00
_cell.angle_beta   90.00
_cell.angle_gamma   90.00
#
_symmetry.space_group_name_H-M   'P 1'
#
loop_
_entity.id
_entity.type
_entity.pdbx_description
1 polymer ?
#
loop_
_entity_poly.entity_id
_entity_poly.type
_entity_poly.pdbx_seq_one_letter_code
_entity_poly.pdbx_strand_id
1 'polypeptide(L)'
;IKSEIENTDSEFDREKLQERLAKLAGGVAVVKVGAATETEMKEKKHRVEDALQAARAALEEGIVPGGGVALLNAQEALDVDSFEDADERTGAQIIHRALEEPVRQIAENSGLEGSVVVNKVRELKQGEGLNAASGEYGDMVKAGVLDPTVVTRSALQNAASIAKNILVTEAIIAEPPEEGGAGMPAMPDMGGMGGMM
;
A
#
# COMPACT_ATOMS: atom_id res chain seq x y z
N ILE A 1 19.58 -28.64 6.42
CA ILE A 1 18.79 -27.76 5.52
C ILE A 1 17.38 -27.53 6.03
N LYS A 2 16.43 -28.49 5.99
CA LYS A 2 15.06 -28.25 6.51
C LYS A 2 15.06 -27.78 7.97
N SER A 3 15.79 -28.48 8.84
CA SER A 3 15.97 -28.09 10.25
C SER A 3 16.79 -26.81 10.45
N GLU A 4 17.61 -26.38 9.49
CA GLU A 4 18.41 -25.15 9.59
C GLU A 4 17.60 -23.93 9.16
N ILE A 5 16.65 -24.11 8.23
CA ILE A 5 15.70 -23.07 7.78
C ILE A 5 14.76 -22.66 8.92
N GLU A 6 14.34 -23.62 9.75
CA GLU A 6 13.43 -23.37 10.89
C GLU A 6 14.14 -22.66 12.06
N ASN A 7 15.46 -22.85 12.19
CA ASN A 7 16.25 -22.32 13.31
C ASN A 7 17.04 -21.04 12.97
N THR A 8 16.82 -20.46 11.78
CA THR A 8 17.51 -19.22 11.39
C THR A 8 16.60 -18.01 11.53
N ASP A 9 17.13 -16.97 12.18
CA ASP A 9 16.48 -15.66 12.34
C ASP A 9 16.80 -14.69 11.19
N SER A 10 17.73 -15.08 10.30
CA SER A 10 18.20 -14.28 9.17
C SER A 10 17.41 -14.64 7.91
N GLU A 11 16.69 -13.67 7.33
CA GLU A 11 15.97 -13.85 6.07
C GLU A 11 16.92 -14.21 4.91
N PHE A 12 18.10 -13.60 4.86
CA PHE A 12 19.10 -13.89 3.85
C PHE A 12 19.56 -15.36 3.92
N ASP A 13 19.84 -15.86 5.13
CA ASP A 13 20.26 -17.25 5.30
C ASP A 13 19.12 -18.22 5.02
N ARG A 14 17.89 -17.88 5.42
CA ARG A 14 16.68 -18.64 5.10
C ARG A 14 16.52 -18.77 3.59
N GLU A 15 16.65 -17.68 2.85
CA GLU A 15 16.53 -17.65 1.40
C GLU A 15 17.63 -18.51 0.73
N LYS A 16 18.89 -18.39 1.18
CA LYS A 16 20.00 -19.22 0.65
C LYS A 16 19.84 -20.70 0.94
N LEU A 17 19.36 -21.06 2.14
CA LEU A 17 19.09 -22.45 2.49
C LEU A 17 17.91 -23.01 1.69
N GLN A 18 16.86 -22.21 1.46
CA GLN A 18 15.75 -22.57 0.58
C GLN A 18 16.19 -22.75 -0.88
N GLU A 19 17.04 -21.88 -1.41
CA GLU A 19 17.60 -21.99 -2.76
C GLU A 19 18.38 -23.31 -2.93
N ARG A 20 19.21 -23.67 -1.94
CA ARG A 20 19.95 -24.93 -1.93
C ARG A 20 19.02 -26.14 -1.84
N LEU A 21 17.99 -26.08 -0.99
CA LEU A 21 16.99 -27.13 -0.88
C LEU A 21 16.25 -27.35 -2.20
N ALA A 22 15.83 -26.27 -2.85
CA ALA A 22 15.11 -26.30 -4.12
C ALA A 22 15.97 -26.91 -5.24
N LYS A 23 17.26 -26.57 -5.31
CA LYS A 23 18.21 -27.19 -6.27
C LYS A 23 18.35 -28.70 -6.06
N LEU A 24 18.41 -29.16 -4.81
CA LEU A 24 18.49 -30.59 -4.48
C LEU A 24 17.18 -31.35 -4.75
N ALA A 25 16.04 -30.69 -4.53
CA ALA A 25 14.72 -31.27 -4.77
C ALA A 25 14.24 -31.15 -6.23
N GLY A 26 15.02 -30.52 -7.12
CA GLY A 26 14.64 -30.27 -8.51
C GLY A 26 13.51 -29.23 -8.69
N GLY A 27 13.20 -28.45 -7.65
CA GLY A 27 12.06 -27.52 -7.60
C GLY A 27 12.39 -26.08 -7.95
N VAL A 28 13.30 -25.84 -8.92
CA VAL A 28 13.68 -24.48 -9.33
C VAL A 28 12.97 -24.11 -10.63
N ALA A 29 12.05 -23.15 -10.54
CA ALA A 29 11.45 -22.50 -11.70
C ALA A 29 12.17 -21.18 -12.00
N VAL A 30 12.47 -20.91 -13.28
CA VAL A 30 13.10 -19.66 -13.71
C VAL A 30 12.17 -18.95 -14.69
N VAL A 31 11.73 -17.75 -14.34
CA VAL A 31 10.92 -16.89 -15.22
C VAL A 31 11.85 -15.93 -15.96
N LYS A 32 11.90 -16.05 -17.29
CA LYS A 32 12.69 -15.15 -18.15
C LYS A 32 11.79 -14.05 -18.70
N VAL A 33 11.98 -12.82 -18.21
CA VAL A 33 11.20 -11.64 -18.64
C VAL A 33 11.89 -10.97 -19.83
N GLY A 34 11.15 -10.78 -20.92
CA GLY A 34 11.61 -10.10 -22.13
C GLY A 34 10.82 -8.84 -22.43
N ALA A 35 11.48 -7.83 -23.01
CA ALA A 35 10.86 -6.60 -23.48
C ALA A 35 11.63 -5.99 -24.66
N ALA A 36 11.04 -4.98 -25.32
CA ALA A 36 11.62 -4.33 -26.49
C ALA A 36 12.75 -3.35 -26.10
N THR A 37 12.68 -2.77 -24.90
CA THR A 37 13.70 -1.85 -24.37
C THR A 37 14.13 -2.28 -22.95
N GLU A 38 15.31 -1.84 -22.51
CA GLU A 38 15.81 -2.15 -21.16
C GLU A 38 14.90 -1.56 -20.07
N THR A 39 14.38 -0.36 -20.28
CA THR A 39 13.47 0.31 -19.34
C THR A 39 12.19 -0.48 -19.15
N GLU A 40 11.56 -0.93 -20.24
CA GLU A 40 10.39 -1.81 -20.17
C GLU A 40 10.71 -3.17 -19.56
N MET A 41 11.90 -3.72 -19.82
CA MET A 41 12.32 -4.99 -19.25
C MET A 41 12.39 -4.88 -17.73
N LYS A 42 12.96 -3.79 -17.20
CA LYS A 42 13.05 -3.54 -15.75
C LYS A 42 11.67 -3.42 -15.11
N GLU A 43 10.78 -2.63 -15.69
CA GLU A 43 9.41 -2.46 -15.19
C GLU A 43 8.64 -3.79 -15.19
N LYS A 44 8.67 -4.54 -16.31
CA LYS A 44 8.01 -5.85 -16.41
C LYS A 44 8.60 -6.85 -15.43
N LYS A 45 9.93 -6.82 -15.24
CA LYS A 45 10.60 -7.71 -14.30
C LYS A 45 10.13 -7.42 -12.87
N HIS A 46 10.08 -6.15 -12.45
CA HIS A 46 9.59 -5.78 -11.13
C HIS A 46 8.12 -6.21 -10.93
N ARG A 47 7.25 -6.01 -11.92
CA ARG A 47 5.86 -6.51 -11.84
C ARG A 47 5.74 -8.02 -11.64
N VAL A 48 6.62 -8.79 -12.28
CA VAL A 48 6.66 -10.26 -12.09
C VAL A 48 7.16 -10.63 -10.70
N GLU A 49 8.14 -9.90 -10.17
CA GLU A 49 8.63 -10.07 -8.81
C GLU A 49 7.53 -9.72 -7.78
N ASP A 50 6.82 -8.61 -7.95
CA ASP A 50 5.71 -8.20 -7.10
C ASP A 50 4.58 -9.24 -7.11
N ALA A 51 4.20 -9.73 -8.29
CA ALA A 51 3.18 -10.77 -8.43
C ALA A 51 3.59 -12.08 -7.73
N LEU A 52 4.87 -12.45 -7.79
CA LEU A 52 5.38 -13.63 -7.09
C LEU A 52 5.28 -13.45 -5.57
N GLN A 53 5.65 -12.29 -5.04
CA GLN A 53 5.55 -12.02 -3.60
C GLN A 53 4.09 -11.96 -3.14
N ALA A 54 3.20 -11.33 -3.92
CA ALA A 54 1.77 -11.31 -3.63
C ALA A 54 1.17 -12.73 -3.60
N ALA A 55 1.56 -13.60 -4.54
CA ALA A 55 1.12 -14.99 -4.54
C ALA A 55 1.63 -15.78 -3.31
N ARG A 56 2.88 -15.55 -2.88
CA ARG A 56 3.41 -16.14 -1.64
C ARG A 56 2.64 -15.68 -0.42
N ALA A 57 2.44 -14.38 -0.30
CA ALA A 57 1.64 -13.75 0.75
C ALA A 57 0.21 -14.31 0.82
N ALA A 58 -0.41 -14.54 -0.34
CA ALA A 58 -1.75 -15.12 -0.41
C ALA A 58 -1.80 -16.60 0.04
N LEU A 59 -0.72 -17.36 -0.14
CA LEU A 59 -0.65 -18.75 0.34
C LEU A 59 -0.50 -18.85 1.86
N GLU A 60 0.04 -17.82 2.51
CA GLU A 60 0.27 -17.79 3.95
C GLU A 60 -1.00 -17.44 4.74
N GLU A 61 -1.64 -16.31 4.43
CA GLU A 61 -2.78 -15.79 5.18
C GLU A 61 -4.10 -15.71 4.36
N GLY A 62 -4.10 -16.26 3.14
CA GLY A 62 -5.27 -16.23 2.26
C GLY A 62 -5.47 -14.92 1.52
N ILE A 63 -6.68 -14.73 1.01
CA ILE A 63 -7.08 -13.59 0.19
C ILE A 63 -8.33 -12.91 0.75
N VAL A 64 -8.47 -11.64 0.45
CA VAL A 64 -9.64 -10.81 0.78
C VAL A 64 -10.16 -10.06 -0.46
N PRO A 65 -11.42 -9.59 -0.44
CA PRO A 65 -11.94 -8.70 -1.48
C PRO A 65 -11.06 -7.47 -1.66
N GLY A 66 -10.52 -7.28 -2.87
CA GLY A 66 -9.55 -6.23 -3.13
C GLY A 66 -10.18 -4.84 -3.35
N GLY A 67 -9.39 -3.91 -3.88
CA GLY A 67 -9.88 -2.57 -4.22
C GLY A 67 -10.26 -1.72 -3.00
N GLY A 68 -9.68 -2.03 -1.83
CA GLY A 68 -9.97 -1.37 -0.56
C GLY A 68 -11.26 -1.83 0.13
N VAL A 69 -12.05 -2.71 -0.50
CA VAL A 69 -13.35 -3.18 0.02
C VAL A 69 -13.19 -3.92 1.36
N ALA A 70 -12.15 -4.72 1.51
CA ALA A 70 -11.87 -5.40 2.78
C ALA A 70 -11.67 -4.43 3.96
N LEU A 71 -10.98 -3.31 3.74
CA LEU A 71 -10.76 -2.28 4.77
C LEU A 71 -12.04 -1.53 5.08
N LEU A 72 -12.83 -1.19 4.05
CA LEU A 72 -14.12 -0.53 4.24
C LEU A 72 -15.09 -1.40 5.03
N ASN A 73 -15.18 -2.70 4.72
CA ASN A 73 -16.02 -3.65 5.47
C ASN A 73 -15.54 -3.84 6.92
N ALA A 74 -14.24 -3.64 7.19
CA ALA A 74 -13.71 -3.71 8.54
C ALA A 74 -14.17 -2.54 9.44
N GLN A 75 -14.77 -1.48 8.88
CA GLN A 75 -15.39 -0.40 9.66
C GLN A 75 -16.46 -0.93 10.62
N GLU A 76 -17.25 -1.93 10.20
CA GLU A 76 -18.32 -2.51 11.02
C GLU A 76 -17.80 -3.18 12.30
N ALA A 77 -16.54 -3.63 12.31
CA ALA A 77 -15.92 -4.22 13.48
C ALA A 77 -15.46 -3.18 14.52
N LEU A 78 -15.41 -1.89 14.15
CA LEU A 78 -14.97 -0.80 15.01
C LEU A 78 -16.19 -0.04 15.55
N ASP A 79 -16.64 -0.42 16.74
CA ASP A 79 -17.68 0.33 17.47
C ASP A 79 -17.05 1.57 18.13
N VAL A 80 -17.08 2.69 17.42
CA VAL A 80 -16.55 3.98 17.88
C VAL A 80 -17.27 4.49 19.14
N ASP A 81 -18.55 4.20 19.32
CA ASP A 81 -19.34 4.73 20.44
C ASP A 81 -19.09 3.94 21.74
N SER A 82 -18.44 2.78 21.64
CA SER A 82 -18.05 1.97 22.80
C SER A 82 -16.94 2.59 23.66
N PHE A 83 -16.20 3.58 23.15
CA PHE A 83 -15.14 4.27 23.88
C PHE A 83 -15.70 5.36 24.80
N GLU A 84 -15.48 5.22 26.11
CA GLU A 84 -15.92 6.19 27.13
C GLU A 84 -15.09 7.48 27.09
N ASP A 85 -13.77 7.34 26.91
CA ASP A 85 -12.83 8.46 26.81
C ASP A 85 -12.97 9.20 25.46
N ALA A 86 -12.96 10.52 25.50
CA ALA A 86 -13.19 11.36 24.33
C ALA A 86 -12.02 11.34 23.33
N ASP A 87 -10.79 11.22 23.82
CA ASP A 87 -9.59 11.19 22.98
C ASP A 87 -9.44 9.82 22.33
N GLU A 88 -9.73 8.73 23.06
CA GLU A 88 -9.81 7.38 22.51
C GLU A 88 -10.89 7.28 21.42
N ARG A 89 -12.08 7.84 21.66
CA ARG A 89 -13.15 7.92 20.66
C ARG A 89 -12.70 8.67 19.41
N THR A 90 -11.99 9.80 19.59
CA THR A 90 -11.45 10.57 18.47
C THR A 90 -10.42 9.75 17.68
N GLY A 91 -9.55 9.00 18.36
CA GLY A 91 -8.62 8.07 17.73
C GLY A 91 -9.32 6.98 16.91
N ALA A 92 -10.39 6.39 17.45
CA ALA A 92 -11.22 5.42 16.74
C ALA A 92 -11.88 6.04 15.49
N GLN A 93 -12.38 7.28 15.59
CA GLN A 93 -12.94 8.01 14.43
C GLN A 93 -11.90 8.25 13.33
N ILE A 94 -10.65 8.56 13.69
CA ILE A 94 -9.56 8.74 12.73
C ILE A 94 -9.33 7.44 11.95
N ILE A 95 -9.22 6.30 12.64
CA ILE A 95 -9.06 4.99 11.99
C ILE A 95 -10.27 4.66 11.14
N HIS A 96 -11.49 4.82 11.67
CA HIS A 96 -12.72 4.57 10.94
C HIS A 96 -12.73 5.33 9.61
N ARG A 97 -12.41 6.63 9.62
CA ARG A 97 -12.32 7.44 8.41
C ARG A 97 -11.19 6.98 7.48
N ALA A 98 -10.00 6.71 7.99
CA ALA A 98 -8.86 6.30 7.18
C ALA A 98 -9.09 4.99 6.40
N LEU A 99 -9.92 4.07 6.92
CA LEU A 99 -10.24 2.81 6.25
C LEU A 99 -10.97 2.99 4.91
N GLU A 100 -11.61 4.13 4.65
CA GLU A 100 -12.31 4.39 3.38
C GLU A 100 -11.39 4.97 2.28
N GLU A 101 -10.22 5.50 2.67
CA GLU A 101 -9.30 6.19 1.77
C GLU A 101 -8.79 5.32 0.61
N PRO A 102 -8.47 4.02 0.78
CA PRO A 102 -8.05 3.18 -0.34
C PRO A 102 -9.13 3.05 -1.43
N VAL A 103 -10.39 2.86 -1.05
CA VAL A 103 -11.52 2.80 -2.01
C VAL A 103 -11.69 4.15 -2.71
N ARG A 104 -11.66 5.24 -1.94
CA ARG A 104 -11.78 6.61 -2.43
C ARG A 104 -10.70 6.93 -3.46
N GLN A 105 -9.44 6.67 -3.14
CA GLN A 105 -8.31 6.98 -4.00
C GLN A 105 -8.34 6.16 -5.30
N ILE A 106 -8.70 4.87 -5.23
CA ILE A 106 -8.83 4.02 -6.41
C ILE A 106 -9.94 4.54 -7.33
N ALA A 107 -11.08 4.93 -6.77
CA ALA A 107 -12.19 5.51 -7.52
C ALA A 107 -11.80 6.84 -8.20
N GLU A 108 -11.14 7.74 -7.48
CA GLU A 108 -10.68 9.04 -8.00
C GLU A 108 -9.67 8.87 -9.14
N ASN A 109 -8.71 7.96 -8.99
CA ASN A 109 -7.76 7.61 -10.06
C ASN A 109 -8.44 7.01 -11.30
N SER A 110 -9.65 6.49 -11.13
CA SER A 110 -10.48 5.93 -12.21
C SER A 110 -11.46 6.97 -12.81
N GLY A 111 -11.37 8.23 -12.38
CA GLY A 111 -12.23 9.32 -12.85
C GLY A 111 -13.65 9.32 -12.26
N LEU A 112 -13.88 8.59 -11.18
CA LEU A 112 -15.16 8.55 -10.45
C LEU A 112 -15.08 9.39 -9.17
N GLU A 113 -16.25 9.81 -8.65
CA GLU A 113 -16.28 10.55 -7.40
C GLU A 113 -16.14 9.60 -6.20
N GLY A 114 -14.99 9.67 -5.51
CA GLY A 114 -14.65 8.75 -4.42
C GLY A 114 -15.68 8.69 -3.29
N SER A 115 -16.26 9.84 -2.88
CA SER A 115 -17.30 9.88 -1.84
C SER A 115 -18.56 9.10 -2.24
N VAL A 116 -18.99 9.21 -3.49
CA VAL A 116 -20.16 8.48 -4.01
C VAL A 116 -19.86 6.99 -4.07
N VAL A 117 -18.68 6.61 -4.54
CA VAL A 117 -18.26 5.19 -4.59
C VAL A 117 -18.20 4.58 -3.19
N VAL A 118 -17.53 5.24 -2.23
CA VAL A 118 -17.43 4.76 -0.85
C VAL A 118 -18.82 4.54 -0.25
N ASN A 119 -19.71 5.54 -0.36
CA ASN A 119 -21.08 5.41 0.14
C ASN A 119 -21.83 4.28 -0.55
N LYS A 120 -21.62 4.10 -1.86
CA LYS A 120 -22.27 3.01 -2.59
C LYS A 120 -21.79 1.65 -2.12
N VAL A 121 -20.48 1.47 -1.93
CA VAL A 121 -19.91 0.19 -1.46
C VAL A 121 -20.41 -0.16 -0.05
N ARG A 122 -20.61 0.83 0.84
CA ARG A 122 -21.21 0.61 2.17
C ARG A 122 -22.63 0.03 2.12
N GLU A 123 -23.40 0.34 1.09
CA GLU A 123 -24.76 -0.19 0.93
C GLU A 123 -24.80 -1.61 0.33
N LEU A 124 -23.67 -2.07 -0.22
CA LEU A 124 -23.57 -3.38 -0.86
C LEU A 124 -23.31 -4.48 0.17
N LYS A 125 -23.40 -5.73 -0.29
CA LYS A 125 -23.07 -6.87 0.58
C LYS A 125 -21.57 -6.92 0.84
N GLN A 126 -21.19 -7.48 1.98
CA GLN A 126 -19.79 -7.72 2.30
C GLN A 126 -19.09 -8.47 1.15
N GLY A 127 -17.97 -7.91 0.69
CA GLY A 127 -17.19 -8.42 -0.44
C GLY A 127 -17.63 -7.96 -1.83
N GLU A 128 -18.74 -7.22 -1.94
CA GLU A 128 -19.09 -6.50 -3.16
C GLU A 128 -18.48 -5.09 -3.16
N GLY A 129 -18.06 -4.60 -4.32
CA GLY A 129 -17.52 -3.26 -4.46
C GLY A 129 -17.35 -2.84 -5.92
N LEU A 130 -16.62 -1.75 -6.14
CA LEU A 130 -16.34 -1.22 -7.47
C LEU A 130 -15.13 -1.93 -8.08
N ASN A 131 -15.32 -2.56 -9.24
CA ASN A 131 -14.22 -2.89 -10.13
C ASN A 131 -13.82 -1.64 -10.92
N ALA A 132 -12.76 -0.97 -10.47
CA ALA A 132 -12.25 0.25 -11.08
C ALA A 132 -11.83 0.11 -12.56
N ALA A 133 -11.47 -1.11 -13.00
CA ALA A 133 -11.07 -1.35 -14.39
C ALA A 133 -12.26 -1.41 -15.35
N SER A 134 -13.41 -1.92 -14.91
CA SER A 134 -14.64 -1.99 -15.72
C SER A 134 -15.66 -0.89 -15.41
N GLY A 135 -15.58 -0.27 -14.23
CA GLY A 135 -16.57 0.68 -13.70
C GLY A 135 -17.82 0.02 -13.13
N GLU A 136 -17.85 -1.32 -13.02
CA GLU A 136 -19.02 -2.07 -12.56
C GLU A 136 -18.93 -2.42 -11.07
N TYR A 137 -20.09 -2.49 -10.41
CA TYR A 137 -20.20 -2.96 -9.03
C TYR A 137 -20.55 -4.44 -8.98
N GLY A 138 -19.93 -5.19 -8.08
CA GLY A 138 -20.24 -6.60 -7.88
C GLY A 138 -19.28 -7.29 -6.93
N ASP A 139 -19.38 -8.62 -6.85
CA ASP A 139 -18.53 -9.47 -6.03
C ASP A 139 -17.07 -9.39 -6.52
N MET A 140 -16.20 -8.81 -5.68
CA MET A 140 -14.82 -8.51 -6.05
C MET A 140 -14.00 -9.78 -6.26
N VAL A 141 -14.26 -10.83 -5.49
CA VAL A 141 -13.57 -12.11 -5.61
C VAL A 141 -13.96 -12.79 -6.93
N LYS A 142 -15.25 -12.80 -7.28
CA LYS A 142 -15.71 -13.31 -8.57
C LYS A 142 -15.20 -12.47 -9.75
N ALA A 143 -15.04 -11.17 -9.57
CA ALA A 143 -14.45 -10.27 -10.56
C ALA A 143 -12.93 -10.44 -10.70
N GLY A 144 -12.28 -11.24 -9.86
CA GLY A 144 -10.83 -11.45 -9.86
C GLY A 144 -10.03 -10.31 -9.23
N VAL A 145 -10.70 -9.40 -8.51
CA VAL A 145 -10.07 -8.29 -7.78
C VAL A 145 -9.89 -8.72 -6.33
N LEU A 146 -8.70 -9.25 -6.05
CA LEU A 146 -8.36 -9.90 -4.78
C LEU A 146 -7.00 -9.44 -4.30
N ASP A 147 -6.91 -9.19 -2.99
CA ASP A 147 -5.68 -8.76 -2.33
C ASP A 147 -5.26 -9.83 -1.30
N PRO A 148 -3.95 -10.10 -1.12
CA PRO A 148 -3.49 -10.96 -0.04
C PRO A 148 -3.85 -10.37 1.33
N THR A 149 -4.34 -11.21 2.25
CA THR A 149 -4.76 -10.76 3.60
C THR A 149 -3.61 -10.07 4.34
N VAL A 150 -2.41 -10.66 4.29
CA VAL A 150 -1.22 -10.13 4.97
C VAL A 150 -0.83 -8.75 4.46
N VAL A 151 -1.03 -8.46 3.16
CA VAL A 151 -0.72 -7.15 2.58
C VAL A 151 -1.68 -6.10 3.14
N THR A 152 -2.98 -6.40 3.12
CA THR A 152 -4.01 -5.49 3.65
C THR A 152 -3.81 -5.20 5.14
N ARG A 153 -3.56 -6.25 5.94
CA ARG A 153 -3.29 -6.15 7.38
C ARG A 153 -2.01 -5.36 7.67
N SER A 154 -0.92 -5.70 6.99
CA SER A 154 0.39 -5.09 7.23
C SER A 154 0.41 -3.63 6.81
N ALA A 155 -0.26 -3.28 5.71
CA ALA A 155 -0.39 -1.89 5.27
C ALA A 155 -1.07 -1.02 6.35
N LEU A 156 -2.21 -1.47 6.89
CA LEU A 156 -2.92 -0.77 7.96
C LEU A 156 -2.08 -0.66 9.24
N GLN A 157 -1.45 -1.75 9.67
CA GLN A 157 -0.64 -1.77 10.89
C GLN A 157 0.57 -0.84 10.80
N ASN A 158 1.27 -0.85 9.66
CA ASN A 158 2.43 0.02 9.43
C ASN A 158 2.01 1.49 9.34
N ALA A 159 0.93 1.80 8.62
CA ALA A 159 0.39 3.15 8.52
C ALA A 159 -0.01 3.70 9.90
N ALA A 160 -0.76 2.92 10.68
CA ALA A 160 -1.16 3.31 12.04
C ALA A 160 0.04 3.49 12.97
N SER A 161 1.06 2.63 12.85
CA SER A 161 2.29 2.70 13.65
C SER A 161 3.03 4.03 13.44
N ILE A 162 3.23 4.43 12.18
CA ILE A 162 3.89 5.70 11.85
C ILE A 162 3.01 6.90 12.21
N ALA A 163 1.71 6.84 11.90
CA ALA A 163 0.78 7.93 12.23
C ALA A 163 0.75 8.23 13.73
N LYS A 164 0.69 7.20 14.58
CA LYS A 164 0.78 7.36 16.04
C LYS A 164 2.06 8.08 16.46
N ASN A 165 3.21 7.70 15.90
CA ASN A 165 4.49 8.36 16.24
C ASN A 165 4.48 9.84 15.84
N ILE A 166 3.91 10.17 14.68
CA ILE A 166 3.77 11.57 14.23
C ILE A 166 2.86 12.36 15.19
N LEU A 167 1.71 11.79 15.58
CA LEU A 167 0.73 12.45 16.46
C LEU A 167 1.28 12.79 17.84
N VAL A 168 2.21 12.00 18.38
CA VAL A 168 2.83 12.22 19.69
C VAL A 168 4.16 12.97 19.62
N THR A 169 4.58 13.42 18.43
CA THR A 169 5.84 14.15 18.26
C THR A 169 5.66 15.62 18.62
N GLU A 170 6.17 16.01 19.78
CA GLU A 170 6.12 17.41 20.27
C GLU A 170 7.26 18.29 19.74
N ALA A 171 8.39 17.70 19.34
CA ALA A 171 9.56 18.43 18.87
C ALA A 171 10.35 17.62 17.84
N ILE A 172 10.93 18.32 16.87
CA ILE A 172 11.85 17.78 15.85
C ILE A 172 13.14 18.61 15.88
N ILE A 173 14.28 17.93 15.96
CA ILE A 173 15.60 18.54 15.78
C ILE A 173 16.06 18.17 14.37
N ALA A 174 16.25 19.18 13.52
CA ALA A 174 16.69 19.03 12.15
C ALA A 174 18.00 19.79 11.92
N GLU A 175 18.75 19.37 10.90
CA GLU A 175 19.88 20.15 10.41
C GLU A 175 19.39 21.48 9.81
N PRO A 176 20.16 22.57 9.95
CA PRO A 176 19.82 23.82 9.28
C PRO A 176 19.75 23.59 7.77
N PRO A 177 18.86 24.30 7.04
CA PRO A 177 18.85 24.22 5.59
C PRO A 177 20.22 24.65 5.05
N GLU A 178 20.75 23.89 4.09
CA GLU A 178 21.99 24.28 3.42
C GLU A 178 21.81 25.66 2.75
N GLU A 179 22.77 26.56 2.94
CA GLU A 179 22.81 27.85 2.23
C GLU A 179 22.99 27.57 0.73
N GLY A 180 21.94 27.78 -0.06
CA GLY A 180 21.92 27.47 -1.50
C GLY A 180 20.90 26.41 -1.92
N GLY A 181 19.78 26.32 -1.19
CA GLY A 181 18.70 25.36 -1.38
C GLY A 181 18.42 24.91 -2.82
N ALA A 182 18.18 23.61 -2.93
CA ALA A 182 17.72 22.94 -4.13
C ALA A 182 16.57 23.69 -4.82
N GLY A 183 16.73 23.98 -6.12
CA GLY A 183 15.60 24.05 -7.04
C GLY A 183 14.98 25.41 -7.37
N MET A 184 15.71 26.52 -7.33
CA MET A 184 15.29 27.70 -8.11
C MET A 184 15.98 27.68 -9.49
N PRO A 185 15.25 27.46 -10.61
CA PRO A 185 15.82 27.73 -11.92
C PRO A 185 16.21 29.20 -11.97
N ALA A 186 17.47 29.47 -12.33
CA ALA A 186 17.98 30.81 -12.51
C ALA A 186 17.07 31.58 -13.48
N MET A 187 16.27 32.52 -12.96
CA MET A 187 15.63 33.52 -13.79
C MET A 187 16.74 34.28 -14.52
N PRO A 188 16.66 34.44 -15.85
CA PRO A 188 17.62 35.24 -16.58
C PRO A 188 17.61 36.67 -16.05
N ASP A 189 18.80 37.17 -15.78
CA ASP A 189 19.11 38.52 -15.36
C ASP A 189 18.48 39.53 -16.34
N MET A 190 17.28 40.03 -16.02
CA MET A 190 16.65 41.15 -16.72
C MET A 190 17.32 42.42 -16.22
N GLY A 191 18.45 42.71 -16.88
CA GLY A 191 19.20 43.92 -16.66
C GLY A 191 18.37 45.20 -16.85
N GLY A 192 18.73 46.20 -16.05
CA GLY A 192 18.77 47.60 -16.48
C GLY A 192 17.43 48.35 -16.57
N MET A 193 17.07 49.03 -15.49
CA MET A 193 16.51 50.39 -15.48
C MET A 193 16.45 50.81 -14.01
N GLY A 194 17.24 51.76 -13.53
CA GLY A 194 17.26 53.15 -13.97
C GLY A 194 16.64 53.96 -12.83
N GLY A 195 17.46 54.70 -12.09
CA GLY A 195 17.06 55.33 -10.84
C GLY A 195 16.06 56.48 -10.98
N MET A 196 15.51 56.90 -9.84
CA MET A 196 15.25 58.30 -9.48
C MET A 196 14.67 58.38 -8.06
N MET A 197 15.39 59.15 -7.22
CA MET A 197 15.02 59.78 -5.94
C MET A 197 14.69 58.90 -4.73
#